data_AF-A0A831XV32-F1
#
_entry.id   AF-A0A831XV32-F1
#
_cell.length_a   1.000
_cell.length_b   1.000
_cell.length_c   1.000
_cell.angle_alpha   90.00
_cell.angle_beta   90.00
_cell.angle_gamma   90.00
#
_symmetry.space_group_name_H-M   'P 1'
#
loop_
_entity.id
_entity.type
_entity.pdbx_description
1 polymer ?
#
loop_
_entity_poly.entity_id
_entity_poly.type
_entity_poly.pdbx_seq_one_letter_code
_entity_poly.pdbx_strand_id
1 'polypeptide(L)'
;MRAMAIAESLPIQGLPPGARLLCETEAFLVFERRFYSDDPLRAQEFAREHGWVEFVLSLRPPDPEHLTCPRTLRSDVRYLHHHLVVRVAPDYLRALLKPEESRVLEALQPFVRGEQALPENFYLMTSHPLLTGVVESMLTPPPVGSLRLFYEAKVRELIAYLCFREPEVVPAHDDARLREALMYLQAHLSDPHVLRKAFEQMPLSQRHCQRLFRVALGCSPSEYLTELRMRKAAQLLLNSDLTISEIALEVGYLSLSHFSSVFRQRFGVSPREFRRNPRAVGATLEE
;
A
#
# COMPACT_ATOMS: atom_id res chain seq x y z
N MET A 1 -13.25 -22.97 28.98
CA MET A 1 -12.01 -22.94 29.76
C MET A 1 -10.86 -22.60 28.80
N ARG A 2 -10.43 -21.33 28.89
CA ARG A 2 -9.29 -20.62 28.25
C ARG A 2 -8.89 -20.94 26.80
N ALA A 3 -9.09 -19.92 25.96
CA ALA A 3 -8.51 -19.71 24.65
C ALA A 3 -6.99 -19.99 24.65
N MET A 4 -6.55 -20.74 23.65
CA MET A 4 -5.14 -20.97 23.34
C MET A 4 -4.44 -19.61 23.22
N ALA A 5 -3.39 -19.45 24.04
CA ALA A 5 -2.45 -18.36 23.94
C ALA A 5 -1.95 -18.25 22.50
N ILE A 6 -2.26 -17.11 21.88
CA ILE A 6 -1.60 -16.64 20.66
C ILE A 6 -0.12 -16.56 21.05
N ALA A 7 0.68 -17.50 20.54
CA ALA A 7 2.11 -17.48 20.78
C ALA A 7 2.64 -16.13 20.30
N GLU A 8 3.09 -15.30 21.24
CA GLU A 8 4.01 -14.21 20.98
C GLU A 8 5.24 -14.86 20.33
N SER A 9 5.28 -14.84 19.00
CA SER A 9 6.41 -15.32 18.23
C SER A 9 7.55 -14.35 18.48
N LEU A 10 8.58 -14.83 19.18
CA LEU A 10 9.88 -14.16 19.31
C LEU A 10 10.29 -13.55 17.95
N PRO A 11 10.84 -12.33 17.93
CA PRO A 11 11.33 -11.73 16.70
C PRO A 11 12.43 -12.61 16.13
N ILE A 12 12.14 -13.27 15.01
CA ILE A 12 13.16 -13.87 14.15
C ILE A 12 13.99 -12.69 13.63
N GLN A 13 15.31 -12.73 13.88
CA GLN A 13 16.23 -11.68 13.44
C GLN A 13 16.06 -11.46 11.92
N GLY A 14 15.75 -10.23 11.51
CA GLY A 14 15.68 -9.81 10.10
C GLY A 14 14.30 -9.65 9.47
N LEU A 15 13.19 -9.90 10.19
CA LEU A 15 11.86 -9.55 9.71
C LEU A 15 11.52 -8.07 9.99
N PRO A 16 10.84 -7.36 9.06
CA PRO A 16 10.49 -5.97 9.27
C PRO A 16 9.46 -5.79 10.41
N PRO A 17 9.38 -4.61 11.04
CA PRO A 17 8.41 -4.34 12.08
C PRO A 17 6.96 -4.62 11.62
N GLY A 18 6.19 -5.30 12.47
CA GLY A 18 4.81 -5.70 12.17
C GLY A 18 4.68 -6.91 11.23
N ALA A 19 5.78 -7.60 10.92
CA ALA A 19 5.75 -8.85 10.18
C ALA A 19 5.48 -10.06 11.08
N ARG A 20 4.71 -11.00 10.54
CA ARG A 20 4.42 -12.31 11.08
C ARG A 20 4.85 -13.36 10.07
N LEU A 21 5.85 -14.16 10.42
CA LEU A 21 6.28 -15.28 9.58
C LEU A 21 5.16 -16.31 9.46
N LEU A 22 4.89 -16.74 8.24
CA LEU A 22 3.92 -17.79 7.92
C LEU A 22 4.61 -19.09 7.50
N CYS A 23 5.69 -19.01 6.71
CA CYS A 23 6.48 -20.16 6.27
C CYS A 23 7.92 -19.76 5.91
N GLU A 24 8.89 -20.61 6.23
CA GLU A 24 10.28 -20.47 5.82
C GLU A 24 10.81 -21.79 5.28
N THR A 25 11.48 -21.73 4.13
CA THR A 25 12.15 -22.86 3.46
C THR A 25 13.45 -22.38 2.83
N GLU A 26 14.27 -23.31 2.34
CA GLU A 26 15.49 -22.97 1.58
C GLU A 26 15.19 -22.26 0.24
N ALA A 27 13.96 -22.40 -0.30
CA ALA A 27 13.59 -21.89 -1.61
C ALA A 27 12.71 -20.62 -1.58
N PHE A 28 11.97 -20.41 -0.49
CA PHE A 28 11.08 -19.26 -0.34
C PHE A 28 10.73 -18.96 1.13
N LEU A 29 10.30 -17.72 1.36
CA LEU A 29 9.79 -17.18 2.62
C LEU A 29 8.38 -16.61 2.40
N VAL A 30 7.44 -16.88 3.30
CA VAL A 30 6.10 -16.28 3.29
C VAL A 30 5.86 -15.58 4.63
N PHE A 31 5.48 -14.31 4.60
CA PHE A 31 5.12 -13.57 5.81
C PHE A 31 4.01 -12.55 5.55
N GLU A 32 3.20 -12.32 6.57
CA GLU A 32 2.18 -11.28 6.59
C GLU A 32 2.78 -10.05 7.26
N ARG A 33 2.63 -8.86 6.66
CA ARG A 33 3.10 -7.60 7.27
C ARG A 33 1.92 -6.67 7.47
N ARG A 34 1.69 -6.29 8.73
CA ARG A 34 0.66 -5.33 9.13
C ARG A 34 1.32 -4.20 9.91
N PHE A 35 1.29 -3.00 9.36
CA PHE A 35 1.80 -1.84 10.05
C PHE A 35 1.10 -0.58 9.57
N TYR A 36 1.40 0.45 10.32
CA TYR A 36 0.77 1.74 10.30
C TYR A 36 1.87 2.73 9.93
N SER A 37 1.70 3.50 8.84
CA SER A 37 2.68 4.51 8.45
C SER A 37 2.04 5.78 7.92
N ASP A 38 2.73 6.89 8.21
CA ASP A 38 2.46 8.22 7.68
C ASP A 38 3.16 8.47 6.34
N ASP A 39 4.26 7.75 6.12
CA ASP A 39 4.92 7.65 4.83
C ASP A 39 4.40 6.41 4.12
N PRO A 40 3.60 6.55 3.06
CA PRO A 40 3.03 5.40 2.40
C PRO A 40 4.07 4.58 1.61
N LEU A 41 5.31 5.07 1.48
CA LEU A 41 6.41 4.34 0.85
C LEU A 41 7.27 3.59 1.85
N ARG A 42 7.20 3.91 3.15
CA ARG A 42 7.77 3.03 4.19
C ARG A 42 7.14 1.65 4.21
N ALA A 43 5.96 1.53 3.60
CA ALA A 43 5.32 0.26 3.33
C ALA A 43 6.05 -0.64 2.34
N GLN A 44 6.81 0.01 1.47
CA GLN A 44 7.54 -0.59 0.37
C GLN A 44 9.00 -0.84 0.75
N GLU A 45 9.47 -0.28 1.87
CA GLU A 45 10.78 -0.58 2.43
C GLU A 45 10.73 -1.94 3.12
N PHE A 46 11.32 -2.95 2.49
CA PHE A 46 11.53 -4.27 3.06
C PHE A 46 13.01 -4.44 3.44
N ALA A 47 13.26 -5.04 4.61
CA ALA A 47 14.61 -5.19 5.15
C ALA A 47 15.45 -6.13 4.25
N ARG A 48 16.66 -5.68 3.91
CA ARG A 48 17.59 -6.23 2.91
C ARG A 48 18.37 -7.48 3.33
N GLU A 49 17.96 -8.16 4.40
CA GLU A 49 18.88 -9.08 5.11
C GLU A 49 19.08 -10.45 4.44
N HIS A 50 18.30 -10.81 3.40
CA HIS A 50 18.37 -12.16 2.83
C HIS A 50 18.79 -12.26 1.35
N GLY A 51 19.12 -11.17 0.66
CA GLY A 51 19.71 -11.24 -0.69
C GLY A 51 18.84 -11.89 -1.80
N TRP A 52 17.55 -12.14 -1.52
CA TRP A 52 16.60 -12.71 -2.48
C TRP A 52 15.63 -11.64 -3.00
N VAL A 53 15.12 -11.88 -4.20
CA VAL A 53 14.18 -11.02 -4.93
C VAL A 53 12.79 -11.11 -4.30
N GLU A 54 12.20 -9.96 -4.02
CA GLU A 54 10.98 -9.86 -3.25
C GLU A 54 9.75 -9.88 -4.16
N PHE A 55 8.94 -10.92 -4.03
CA PHE A 55 7.62 -10.95 -4.64
C PHE A 55 6.59 -10.50 -3.59
N VAL A 56 6.14 -9.25 -3.70
CA VAL A 56 5.21 -8.63 -2.75
C VAL A 56 3.81 -8.72 -3.32
N LEU A 57 2.98 -9.57 -2.72
CA LEU A 57 1.58 -9.67 -3.09
C LEU A 57 0.73 -8.82 -2.14
N SER A 58 0.40 -7.62 -2.59
CA SER A 58 -0.42 -6.68 -1.85
C SER A 58 -1.89 -6.89 -2.17
N LEU A 59 -2.58 -7.74 -1.41
CA LEU A 59 -4.03 -7.82 -1.49
C LEU A 59 -4.67 -7.07 -0.34
N ARG A 60 -5.37 -6.00 -0.72
CA ARG A 60 -6.20 -5.22 0.18
C ARG A 60 -7.44 -6.06 0.57
N PRO A 61 -7.75 -6.22 1.86
CA PRO A 61 -8.96 -6.94 2.28
C PRO A 61 -10.22 -6.28 1.70
N PRO A 62 -11.30 -7.04 1.42
CA PRO A 62 -12.48 -6.61 0.68
C PRO A 62 -13.37 -5.57 1.38
N ASP A 63 -12.96 -5.04 2.54
CA ASP A 63 -13.73 -4.05 3.30
C ASP A 63 -13.14 -2.63 3.17
N PRO A 64 -13.83 -1.70 2.49
CA PRO A 64 -13.35 -0.33 2.29
C PRO A 64 -13.45 0.56 3.53
N GLU A 65 -14.16 0.14 4.59
CA GLU A 65 -14.40 0.99 5.78
C GLU A 65 -13.13 1.34 6.58
N HIS A 66 -12.02 0.62 6.38
CA HIS A 66 -10.82 0.72 7.21
C HIS A 66 -9.56 1.25 6.53
N LEU A 67 -9.68 1.82 5.31
CA LEU A 67 -8.63 2.73 4.79
C LEU A 67 -8.65 4.09 5.46
N THR A 68 -9.68 4.35 6.25
CA THR A 68 -9.68 5.32 7.31
C THR A 68 -9.38 4.59 8.62
N CYS A 69 -8.32 5.06 9.30
CA CYS A 69 -8.04 4.70 10.68
C CYS A 69 -9.38 4.63 11.47
N PRO A 70 -9.69 3.55 12.20
CA PRO A 70 -10.83 3.52 13.10
C PRO A 70 -10.83 4.80 13.94
N ARG A 71 -11.99 5.44 14.15
CA ARG A 71 -12.13 6.69 14.92
C ARG A 71 -11.46 6.67 16.31
N THR A 72 -11.05 5.49 16.78
CA THR A 72 -10.47 5.18 18.08
C THR A 72 -8.96 4.91 18.07
N LEU A 73 -8.32 4.76 16.89
CA LEU A 73 -6.87 4.60 16.78
C LEU A 73 -6.24 6.00 16.59
N ARG A 74 -5.23 6.27 17.42
CA ARG A 74 -4.59 7.57 17.66
C ARG A 74 -4.30 8.34 16.36
N SER A 75 -4.45 9.66 16.46
CA SER A 75 -4.40 10.75 15.47
C SER A 75 -3.28 10.73 14.42
N ASP A 76 -2.26 9.89 14.59
CA ASP A 76 -0.97 10.06 13.93
C ASP A 76 -0.59 8.89 13.04
N VAL A 77 -1.52 7.98 12.70
CA VAL A 77 -1.23 6.98 11.69
C VAL A 77 -2.26 6.86 10.57
N ARG A 78 -1.77 7.05 9.33
CA ARG A 78 -2.58 7.44 8.16
C ARG A 78 -2.97 6.31 7.22
N TYR A 79 -2.24 5.21 7.18
CA TYR A 79 -2.53 4.07 6.30
C TYR A 79 -2.31 2.75 7.03
N LEU A 80 -3.32 1.87 7.02
CA LEU A 80 -3.13 0.47 7.34
C LEU A 80 -2.57 -0.22 6.10
N HIS A 81 -1.32 -0.60 6.17
CA HIS A 81 -0.67 -1.42 5.16
C HIS A 81 -0.79 -2.87 5.59
N HIS A 82 -1.42 -3.68 4.73
CA HIS A 82 -1.55 -5.11 4.93
C HIS A 82 -1.09 -5.82 3.67
N HIS A 83 0.05 -6.49 3.75
CA HIS A 83 0.70 -7.16 2.62
C HIS A 83 0.96 -8.62 2.96
N LEU A 84 0.72 -9.51 1.99
CA LEU A 84 1.25 -10.86 2.00
C LEU A 84 2.53 -10.87 1.16
N VAL A 85 3.67 -11.12 1.79
CA VAL A 85 4.96 -11.11 1.10
C VAL A 85 5.41 -12.54 0.88
N VAL A 86 5.82 -12.86 -0.36
CA VAL A 86 6.41 -14.13 -0.74
C VAL A 86 7.79 -13.84 -1.32
N ARG A 87 8.87 -14.13 -0.61
CA ARG A 87 10.23 -14.03 -1.18
C ARG A 87 10.60 -15.36 -1.80
N VAL A 88 11.14 -15.35 -3.01
CA VAL A 88 11.45 -16.57 -3.77
C VAL A 88 12.88 -16.54 -4.27
N ALA A 89 13.60 -17.65 -4.13
CA ALA A 89 14.93 -17.80 -4.69
C ALA A 89 14.92 -17.71 -6.23
N PRO A 90 15.79 -16.91 -6.89
CA PRO A 90 15.87 -16.81 -8.35
C PRO A 90 16.00 -18.16 -9.04
N ASP A 91 16.85 -19.06 -8.53
CA ASP A 91 17.04 -20.38 -9.14
C ASP A 91 15.78 -21.24 -9.04
N TYR A 92 15.07 -21.15 -7.92
CA TYR A 92 13.77 -21.82 -7.74
C TYR A 92 12.70 -21.23 -8.68
N LEU A 93 12.64 -19.90 -8.80
CA LEU A 93 11.72 -19.22 -9.70
C LEU A 93 11.99 -19.59 -11.16
N ARG A 94 13.26 -19.59 -11.60
CA ARG A 94 13.66 -20.00 -12.95
C ARG A 94 13.33 -21.46 -13.22
N ALA A 95 13.61 -22.34 -12.27
CA ALA A 95 13.30 -23.78 -12.39
C ALA A 95 11.79 -24.04 -12.52
N LEU A 96 10.95 -23.26 -11.83
CA LEU A 96 9.49 -23.36 -11.95
C LEU A 96 8.96 -22.75 -13.26
N LEU A 97 9.45 -21.58 -13.64
CA LEU A 97 8.93 -20.86 -14.80
C LEU A 97 9.41 -21.46 -16.12
N LYS A 98 10.61 -22.03 -16.18
CA LYS A 98 11.21 -22.59 -17.41
C LYS A 98 10.94 -21.69 -18.63
N PRO A 99 11.63 -20.55 -18.76
CA PRO A 99 11.30 -19.51 -19.75
C PRO A 99 11.37 -19.99 -21.21
N GLU A 100 12.13 -21.05 -21.47
CA GLU A 100 12.23 -21.73 -22.78
C GLU A 100 10.94 -22.50 -23.14
N GLU A 101 10.18 -22.95 -22.14
CA GLU A 101 9.01 -23.83 -22.26
C GLU A 101 7.68 -23.12 -21.94
N SER A 102 7.71 -22.05 -21.14
CA SER A 102 6.50 -21.37 -20.65
C SER A 102 6.33 -19.95 -21.18
N ARG A 103 5.08 -19.58 -21.45
CA ARG A 103 4.70 -18.19 -21.74
C ARG A 103 4.69 -17.36 -20.45
N VAL A 104 5.79 -16.69 -20.14
CA VAL A 104 5.91 -15.78 -18.99
C VAL A 104 5.49 -14.35 -19.40
N LEU A 105 4.91 -13.59 -18.48
CA LEU A 105 4.65 -12.15 -18.65
C LEU A 105 5.88 -11.41 -19.21
N GLU A 106 5.67 -10.56 -20.21
CA GLU A 106 6.74 -9.83 -20.91
C GLU A 106 7.66 -9.06 -19.96
N ALA A 107 7.08 -8.41 -18.94
CA ALA A 107 7.80 -7.69 -17.90
C ALA A 107 8.75 -8.58 -17.06
N LEU A 108 8.53 -9.90 -17.04
CA LEU A 108 9.36 -10.85 -16.29
C LEU A 108 10.39 -11.57 -17.16
N GLN A 109 10.23 -11.57 -18.50
CA GLN A 109 11.06 -12.37 -19.40
C GLN A 109 12.57 -12.10 -19.30
N PRO A 110 13.05 -10.82 -19.30
CA PRO A 110 14.49 -10.55 -19.23
C PRO A 110 15.13 -11.12 -17.96
N PHE A 111 14.38 -11.14 -16.86
CA PHE A 111 14.88 -11.60 -15.56
C PHE A 111 14.91 -13.12 -15.44
N VAL A 112 13.84 -13.77 -15.92
CA VAL A 112 13.71 -15.23 -15.87
C VAL A 112 14.71 -15.89 -16.82
N ARG A 113 15.03 -15.25 -17.96
CA ARG A 113 16.10 -15.69 -18.88
C ARG A 113 17.52 -15.38 -18.38
N GLY A 114 17.66 -14.60 -17.31
CA GLY A 114 18.97 -14.20 -16.79
C GLY A 114 19.67 -13.12 -17.63
N GLU A 115 18.96 -12.45 -18.52
CA GLU A 115 19.46 -11.32 -19.32
C GLU A 115 19.59 -10.05 -18.45
N GLN A 116 18.76 -9.92 -17.41
CA GLN A 116 18.79 -8.84 -16.44
C GLN A 116 18.75 -9.37 -15.01
N ALA A 117 19.33 -8.62 -14.07
CA ALA A 117 19.15 -8.88 -12.64
C ALA A 117 17.67 -8.67 -12.29
N LEU A 118 17.07 -9.63 -11.58
CA LEU A 118 15.72 -9.49 -11.07
C LEU A 118 15.62 -8.18 -10.24
N PRO A 119 14.59 -7.35 -10.45
CA PRO A 119 14.40 -6.14 -9.68
C PRO A 119 14.17 -6.51 -8.22
N GLU A 120 14.52 -5.59 -7.31
CA GLU A 120 14.47 -5.85 -5.87
C GLU A 120 13.07 -6.33 -5.46
N ASN A 121 12.00 -5.64 -5.89
CA ASN A 121 10.62 -6.04 -5.58
C ASN A 121 9.68 -6.02 -6.80
N PHE A 122 8.71 -6.92 -6.80
CA PHE A 122 7.56 -6.94 -7.71
C PHE A 122 6.24 -6.83 -6.95
N TYR A 123 5.39 -5.88 -7.33
CA TYR A 123 4.03 -5.81 -6.83
C TYR A 123 3.07 -6.52 -7.78
N LEU A 124 2.37 -7.53 -7.28
CA LEU A 124 1.28 -8.18 -8.00
C LEU A 124 -0.05 -7.55 -7.59
N MET A 125 -0.70 -6.85 -8.51
CA MET A 125 -2.09 -6.41 -8.32
C MET A 125 -3.02 -7.34 -9.07
N THR A 126 -4.06 -7.77 -8.36
CA THR A 126 -5.07 -8.62 -8.94
C THR A 126 -6.41 -8.36 -8.28
N SER A 127 -7.40 -8.05 -9.10
CA SER A 127 -8.81 -8.15 -8.74
C SER A 127 -9.40 -9.49 -9.18
N HIS A 128 -8.55 -10.43 -9.62
CA HIS A 128 -8.99 -11.72 -10.12
C HIS A 128 -9.42 -12.61 -8.95
N PRO A 129 -10.68 -13.11 -8.92
CA PRO A 129 -11.21 -13.85 -7.77
C PRO A 129 -10.37 -15.06 -7.36
N LEU A 130 -9.78 -15.77 -8.33
CA LEU A 130 -8.93 -16.92 -8.01
C LEU A 130 -7.67 -16.52 -7.24
N LEU A 131 -6.98 -15.45 -7.65
CA LEU A 131 -5.79 -14.97 -6.95
C LEU A 131 -6.15 -14.40 -5.57
N THR A 132 -7.30 -13.73 -5.45
CA THR A 132 -7.84 -13.33 -4.15
C THR A 132 -8.02 -14.53 -3.23
N GLY A 133 -8.64 -15.62 -3.72
CA GLY A 133 -8.85 -16.84 -2.93
C GLY A 133 -7.55 -17.55 -2.53
N VAL A 134 -6.53 -17.57 -3.40
CA VAL A 134 -5.20 -18.11 -3.04
C VAL A 134 -4.65 -17.40 -1.82
N VAL A 135 -4.77 -16.08 -1.79
CA VAL A 135 -4.12 -15.26 -0.78
C VAL A 135 -4.90 -15.22 0.52
N GLU A 136 -6.23 -15.17 0.45
CA GLU A 136 -7.09 -15.40 1.61
C GLU A 136 -6.75 -16.74 2.29
N SER A 137 -6.55 -17.80 1.50
CA SER A 137 -6.15 -19.10 2.03
C SER A 137 -4.74 -19.10 2.64
N MET A 138 -3.81 -18.31 2.11
CA MET A 138 -2.45 -18.17 2.68
C MET A 138 -2.46 -17.38 4.00
N LEU A 139 -3.35 -16.39 4.14
CA LEU A 139 -3.54 -15.59 5.36
C LEU A 139 -4.31 -16.35 6.45
N THR A 140 -5.19 -17.28 6.03
CA THR A 140 -5.98 -18.14 6.92
C THR A 140 -5.73 -19.62 6.59
N PRO A 141 -4.51 -20.14 6.86
CA PRO A 141 -4.17 -21.51 6.51
C PRO A 141 -5.00 -22.52 7.34
N PRO A 142 -5.18 -23.74 6.83
CA PRO A 142 -5.85 -24.81 7.57
C PRO A 142 -5.18 -25.04 8.95
N PRO A 143 -5.95 -25.25 10.02
CA PRO A 143 -5.40 -25.40 11.38
C PRO A 143 -4.71 -26.75 11.61
N VAL A 144 -4.88 -27.71 10.70
CA VAL A 144 -4.35 -29.07 10.81
C VAL A 144 -3.67 -29.46 9.49
N GLY A 145 -2.52 -30.12 9.59
CA GLY A 145 -1.77 -30.63 8.44
C GLY A 145 -0.37 -30.00 8.32
N SER A 146 0.34 -30.37 7.26
CA SER A 146 1.66 -29.82 6.96
C SER A 146 1.53 -28.43 6.35
N LEU A 147 1.75 -27.38 7.17
CA LEU A 147 1.82 -26.00 6.69
C LEU A 147 2.89 -25.81 5.62
N ARG A 148 4.02 -26.53 5.74
CA ARG A 148 5.07 -26.52 4.72
C ARG A 148 4.54 -26.95 3.36
N LEU A 149 3.88 -28.11 3.27
CA LEU A 149 3.30 -28.59 2.01
C LEU A 149 2.21 -27.65 1.48
N PHE A 150 1.41 -27.08 2.37
CA PHE A 150 0.39 -26.10 2.02
C PHE A 150 1.00 -24.86 1.36
N TYR A 151 1.98 -24.21 1.99
CA TYR A 151 2.63 -23.03 1.44
C TYR A 151 3.46 -23.35 0.19
N GLU A 152 4.10 -24.52 0.13
CA GLU A 152 4.77 -25.03 -1.07
C GLU A 152 3.81 -25.18 -2.27
N ALA A 153 2.58 -25.62 -2.05
CA ALA A 153 1.56 -25.68 -3.10
C ALA A 153 1.06 -24.29 -3.49
N LYS A 154 0.81 -23.42 -2.50
CA LYS A 154 0.29 -22.07 -2.72
C LYS A 154 1.27 -21.16 -3.44
N VAL A 155 2.56 -21.24 -3.11
CA VAL A 155 3.61 -20.49 -3.82
C VAL A 155 3.72 -20.95 -5.27
N ARG A 156 3.64 -22.26 -5.54
CA ARG A 156 3.63 -22.77 -6.93
C ARG A 156 2.39 -22.33 -7.69
N GLU A 157 1.22 -22.40 -7.07
CA GLU A 157 -0.05 -21.89 -7.63
C GLU A 157 0.09 -20.40 -7.99
N LEU A 158 0.65 -19.60 -7.10
CA LEU A 158 0.87 -18.17 -7.31
C LEU A 158 1.85 -17.86 -8.44
N ILE A 159 2.98 -18.57 -8.50
CA ILE A 159 3.97 -18.44 -9.59
C ILE A 159 3.34 -18.88 -10.92
N ALA A 160 2.52 -19.92 -10.93
CA ALA A 160 1.82 -20.37 -12.13
C ALA A 160 0.89 -19.28 -12.68
N TYR A 161 0.22 -18.50 -11.83
CA TYR A 161 -0.57 -17.34 -12.28
C TYR A 161 0.26 -16.27 -13.01
N LEU A 162 1.58 -16.19 -12.79
CA LEU A 162 2.47 -15.32 -13.58
C LEU A 162 2.67 -15.82 -15.02
N CYS A 163 2.33 -17.08 -15.30
CA CYS A 163 2.33 -17.66 -16.65
C CYS A 163 0.97 -17.53 -17.35
N PHE A 164 -0.08 -17.17 -16.62
CA PHE A 164 -1.42 -16.96 -17.16
C PHE A 164 -1.70 -15.46 -17.34
N ARG A 165 -2.58 -15.10 -18.30
CA ARG A 165 -2.86 -13.68 -18.58
C ARG A 165 -3.60 -13.04 -17.39
N GLU A 166 -3.07 -11.86 -17.03
CA GLU A 166 -3.60 -10.81 -16.15
C GLU A 166 -3.54 -11.07 -14.64
N PRO A 167 -2.31 -11.06 -14.09
CA PRO A 167 -2.04 -10.13 -13.01
C PRO A 167 -1.20 -8.95 -13.50
N GLU A 168 -1.57 -7.75 -13.05
CA GLU A 168 -0.85 -6.53 -13.40
C GLU A 168 0.36 -6.37 -12.48
N VAL A 169 1.56 -6.32 -13.06
CA VAL A 169 2.82 -6.20 -12.32
C VAL A 169 3.29 -4.74 -12.30
N VAL A 170 3.64 -4.22 -11.13
CA VAL A 170 4.36 -2.94 -10.97
C VAL A 170 5.76 -3.24 -10.44
N PRO A 171 6.84 -2.86 -11.15
CA PRO A 171 8.20 -2.98 -10.61
C PRO A 171 8.48 -1.93 -9.54
N ALA A 172 9.28 -2.27 -8.51
CA ALA A 172 9.62 -1.36 -7.41
C ALA A 172 10.41 -0.10 -7.80
N HIS A 173 11.07 -0.05 -8.97
CA HIS A 173 11.71 1.19 -9.43
C HIS A 173 10.69 2.35 -9.57
N ASP A 174 9.40 2.03 -9.69
CA ASP A 174 8.34 3.04 -9.73
C ASP A 174 8.08 3.68 -8.36
N ASP A 175 8.57 3.09 -7.27
CA ASP A 175 8.42 3.63 -5.91
C ASP A 175 9.22 4.92 -5.73
N ALA A 176 10.41 5.03 -6.35
CA ALA A 176 11.19 6.27 -6.34
C ALA A 176 10.45 7.40 -7.07
N ARG A 177 9.86 7.10 -8.24
CA ARG A 177 9.05 8.06 -8.99
C ARG A 177 7.80 8.46 -8.20
N LEU A 178 7.16 7.50 -7.56
CA LEU A 178 6.04 7.77 -6.66
C LEU A 178 6.48 8.69 -5.51
N ARG A 179 7.64 8.44 -4.90
CA ARG A 179 8.21 9.31 -3.84
C ARG A 179 8.35 10.74 -4.28
N GLU A 180 8.96 10.96 -5.43
CA GLU A 180 9.12 12.29 -6.00
C GLU A 180 7.76 12.96 -6.22
N ALA A 181 6.78 12.24 -6.78
CA ALA A 181 5.43 12.75 -6.97
C ALA A 181 4.75 13.10 -5.63
N LEU A 182 4.84 12.24 -4.62
CA LEU A 182 4.24 12.49 -3.30
C LEU A 182 4.87 13.69 -2.61
N MET A 183 6.20 13.83 -2.66
CA MET A 183 6.93 14.98 -2.15
C MET A 183 6.51 16.27 -2.87
N TYR A 184 6.38 16.21 -4.20
CA TYR A 184 5.94 17.35 -4.99
C TYR A 184 4.53 17.79 -4.61
N LEU A 185 3.59 16.85 -4.46
CA LEU A 185 2.22 17.13 -4.03
C LEU A 185 2.19 17.80 -2.65
N GLN A 186 2.94 17.27 -1.69
CA GLN A 186 3.00 17.80 -0.32
C GLN A 186 3.59 19.21 -0.26
N ALA A 187 4.60 19.51 -1.09
CA ALA A 187 5.23 20.82 -1.14
C ALA A 187 4.38 21.90 -1.82
N HIS A 188 3.39 21.53 -2.65
CA HIS A 188 2.67 22.46 -3.53
C HIS A 188 1.14 22.33 -3.40
N LEU A 189 0.63 22.04 -2.21
CA LEU A 189 -0.82 21.80 -1.99
C LEU A 189 -1.72 22.98 -2.41
N SER A 190 -1.21 24.20 -2.28
CA SER A 190 -1.91 25.45 -2.63
C SER A 190 -2.15 25.61 -4.13
N ASP A 191 -1.43 24.89 -4.98
CA ASP A 191 -1.62 24.94 -6.43
C ASP A 191 -2.82 24.06 -6.85
N PRO A 192 -3.91 24.63 -7.40
CA PRO A 192 -5.07 23.87 -7.87
C PRO A 192 -4.75 22.80 -8.92
N HIS A 193 -3.65 22.97 -9.65
CA HIS A 193 -3.19 22.09 -10.73
C HIS A 193 -2.00 21.21 -10.33
N VAL A 194 -1.64 21.15 -9.03
CA VAL A 194 -0.48 20.42 -8.53
C VAL A 194 -0.41 18.98 -9.01
N LEU A 195 -1.56 18.29 -9.09
CA LEU A 195 -1.60 16.89 -9.51
C LEU A 195 -1.16 16.71 -10.96
N ARG A 196 -1.60 17.59 -11.86
CA ARG A 196 -1.19 17.56 -13.27
C ARG A 196 0.31 17.82 -13.39
N LYS A 197 0.81 18.84 -12.70
CA LYS A 197 2.22 19.21 -12.71
C LYS A 197 3.12 18.12 -12.13
N ALA A 198 2.68 17.44 -11.07
CA ALA A 198 3.38 16.29 -10.50
C ALA A 198 3.56 15.18 -11.55
N PHE A 199 2.52 14.92 -12.35
CA PHE A 199 2.55 13.87 -13.37
C PHE A 199 3.31 14.25 -14.63
N GLU A 200 3.31 15.53 -15.02
CA GLU A 200 4.13 16.03 -16.14
C GLU A 200 5.64 15.85 -15.87
N GLN A 201 6.05 15.78 -14.60
CA GLN A 201 7.45 15.52 -14.22
C GLN A 201 7.81 14.03 -14.19
N MET A 202 6.82 13.13 -14.27
CA MET A 202 7.04 11.69 -14.29
C MET A 202 7.06 11.19 -15.75
N PRO A 203 8.06 10.40 -16.18
CA PRO A 203 8.07 9.77 -17.49
C PRO A 203 7.11 8.57 -17.55
N LEU A 204 5.88 8.74 -17.07
CA LEU A 204 4.86 7.70 -16.94
C LEU A 204 3.55 8.19 -17.54
N SER A 205 2.78 7.30 -18.16
CA SER A 205 1.44 7.64 -18.63
C SER A 205 0.50 7.93 -17.44
N GLN A 206 -0.52 8.77 -17.63
CA GLN A 206 -1.52 9.05 -16.59
C GLN A 206 -2.17 7.78 -16.03
N ARG A 207 -2.43 6.78 -16.90
CA ARG A 207 -2.96 5.47 -16.50
C ARG A 207 -1.98 4.74 -15.59
N HIS A 208 -0.69 4.76 -15.89
CA HIS A 208 0.34 4.16 -15.05
C HIS A 208 0.48 4.87 -13.71
N CYS A 209 0.41 6.21 -13.67
CA CYS A 209 0.43 6.97 -12.41
C CYS A 209 -0.77 6.66 -11.52
N GLN A 210 -1.98 6.66 -12.07
CA GLN A 210 -3.19 6.30 -11.32
C GLN A 210 -3.08 4.89 -10.72
N ARG A 211 -2.56 3.97 -11.50
CA ARG A 211 -2.30 2.61 -11.07
C ARG A 211 -1.27 2.55 -9.95
N LEU A 212 -0.13 3.22 -10.11
CA LEU A 212 0.95 3.25 -9.12
C LEU A 212 0.44 3.72 -7.75
N PHE A 213 -0.37 4.78 -7.73
CA PHE A 213 -1.05 5.25 -6.51
C PHE A 213 -2.00 4.20 -5.94
N ARG A 214 -2.76 3.49 -6.79
CA ARG A 214 -3.66 2.44 -6.34
C ARG A 214 -2.91 1.21 -5.79
N VAL A 215 -1.72 0.92 -6.29
CA VAL A 215 -0.91 -0.22 -5.82
C VAL A 215 -0.26 0.13 -4.48
N ALA A 216 0.38 1.28 -4.41
CA ALA A 216 1.19 1.68 -3.26
C ALA A 216 0.36 2.24 -2.09
N LEU A 217 -0.66 3.05 -2.41
CA LEU A 217 -1.48 3.78 -1.43
C LEU A 217 -2.91 3.21 -1.36
N GLY A 218 -3.30 2.50 -2.41
CA GLY A 218 -4.67 2.14 -2.76
C GLY A 218 -5.69 3.26 -2.61
N CYS A 219 -5.29 4.44 -2.99
CA CYS A 219 -6.25 5.47 -3.37
C CYS A 219 -5.85 5.97 -4.75
N SER A 220 -6.76 6.63 -5.44
CA SER A 220 -6.44 7.40 -6.61
C SER A 220 -5.58 8.61 -6.20
N PRO A 221 -4.80 9.16 -7.13
CA PRO A 221 -4.02 10.37 -6.88
C PRO A 221 -4.85 11.58 -6.42
N SER A 222 -6.07 11.71 -6.96
CA SER A 222 -7.04 12.73 -6.58
C SER A 222 -7.56 12.57 -5.15
N GLU A 223 -7.84 11.34 -4.72
CA GLU A 223 -8.23 11.05 -3.35
C GLU A 223 -7.08 11.34 -2.39
N TYR A 224 -5.84 10.94 -2.75
CA TYR A 224 -4.66 11.25 -1.97
C TYR A 224 -4.45 12.77 -1.78
N LEU A 225 -4.54 13.55 -2.87
CA LEU A 225 -4.43 15.01 -2.80
C LEU A 225 -5.55 15.62 -1.95
N THR A 226 -6.78 15.13 -2.10
CA THR A 226 -7.92 15.60 -1.30
C THR A 226 -7.67 15.39 0.19
N GLU A 227 -7.18 14.20 0.57
CA GLU A 227 -6.82 13.91 1.96
C GLU A 227 -5.73 14.84 2.50
N LEU A 228 -4.66 15.08 1.73
CA LEU A 228 -3.61 16.02 2.14
C LEU A 228 -4.16 17.42 2.39
N ARG A 229 -5.01 17.92 1.47
CA ARG A 229 -5.63 19.24 1.58
C ARG A 229 -6.58 19.35 2.77
N MET A 230 -7.45 18.34 2.98
CA MET A 230 -8.40 18.33 4.09
C MET A 230 -7.70 18.28 5.44
N ARG A 231 -6.58 17.54 5.55
CA ARG A 231 -5.74 17.52 6.76
C ARG A 231 -5.09 18.86 7.04
N LYS A 232 -4.44 19.46 6.03
CA LYS A 232 -3.85 20.79 6.17
C LYS A 232 -4.91 21.83 6.56
N ALA A 233 -6.10 21.74 5.97
CA ALA A 233 -7.21 22.60 6.31
C ALA A 233 -7.66 22.41 7.76
N ALA A 234 -7.80 21.17 8.25
CA ALA A 234 -8.13 20.90 9.65
C ALA A 234 -7.07 21.47 10.60
N GLN A 235 -5.78 21.31 10.30
CA GLN A 235 -4.69 21.91 11.09
C GLN A 235 -4.78 23.44 11.11
N LEU A 236 -5.00 24.08 9.96
CA LEU A 236 -5.15 25.54 9.88
C LEU A 236 -6.40 26.02 10.62
N LEU A 237 -7.50 25.25 10.60
CA LEU A 237 -8.72 25.61 11.31
C LEU A 237 -8.54 25.63 12.83
N LEU A 238 -7.65 24.77 13.36
CA LEU A 238 -7.33 24.65 14.79
C LEU A 238 -6.24 25.62 15.24
N ASN A 239 -5.22 25.81 14.40
CA ASN A 239 -3.96 26.42 14.82
C ASN A 239 -3.73 27.81 14.18
N SER A 240 -4.72 28.39 13.50
CA SER A 240 -4.59 29.71 12.88
C SER A 240 -5.89 30.50 12.88
N ASP A 241 -5.76 31.82 12.81
CA ASP A 241 -6.87 32.77 12.71
C ASP A 241 -7.36 33.03 11.28
N LEU A 242 -6.79 32.33 10.29
CA LEU A 242 -7.18 32.46 8.89
C LEU A 242 -8.69 32.24 8.71
N THR A 243 -9.35 33.03 7.89
CA THR A 243 -10.75 32.80 7.52
C THR A 243 -10.90 31.47 6.77
N ILE A 244 -12.11 30.91 6.76
CA ILE A 244 -12.37 29.64 6.04
C ILE A 244 -12.07 29.80 4.54
N SER A 245 -12.31 30.99 3.98
CA SER A 245 -11.99 31.33 2.60
C SER A 245 -10.48 31.34 2.33
N GLU A 246 -9.68 31.94 3.23
CA GLU A 246 -8.22 31.93 3.12
C GLU A 246 -7.68 30.51 3.24
N ILE A 247 -8.20 29.70 4.16
CA ILE A 247 -7.81 28.29 4.30
C ILE A 247 -8.13 27.50 3.03
N ALA A 248 -9.30 27.72 2.43
CA ALA A 248 -9.66 27.05 1.19
C ALA A 248 -8.66 27.37 0.07
N LEU A 249 -8.26 28.64 -0.07
CA LEU A 249 -7.24 29.05 -1.04
C LEU A 249 -5.86 28.48 -0.71
N GLU A 250 -5.46 28.51 0.56
CA GLU A 250 -4.17 28.01 1.05
C GLU A 250 -3.98 26.51 0.79
N VAL A 251 -5.08 25.74 0.84
CA VAL A 251 -5.07 24.32 0.48
C VAL A 251 -5.43 24.06 -0.98
N GLY A 252 -5.52 25.08 -1.83
CA GLY A 252 -5.65 24.94 -3.29
C GLY A 252 -7.06 24.70 -3.82
N TYR A 253 -8.10 25.10 -3.08
CA TYR A 253 -9.48 25.15 -3.56
C TYR A 253 -9.85 26.56 -4.04
N LEU A 254 -10.31 26.64 -5.30
CA LEU A 254 -10.80 27.90 -5.89
C LEU A 254 -12.24 28.24 -5.49
N SER A 255 -12.98 27.28 -4.93
CA SER A 255 -14.39 27.44 -4.53
C SER A 255 -14.59 27.05 -3.08
N LEU A 256 -15.03 28.02 -2.27
CA LEU A 256 -15.36 27.82 -0.86
C LEU A 256 -16.50 26.80 -0.67
N SER A 257 -17.49 26.80 -1.56
CA SER A 257 -18.61 25.86 -1.50
C SER A 257 -18.14 24.42 -1.74
N HIS A 258 -17.26 24.21 -2.73
CA HIS A 258 -16.68 22.90 -3.00
C HIS A 258 -15.81 22.44 -1.82
N PHE A 259 -14.92 23.30 -1.33
CA PHE A 259 -14.11 23.04 -0.14
C PHE A 259 -14.96 22.62 1.06
N SER A 260 -16.00 23.39 1.38
CA SER A 260 -16.86 23.13 2.55
C SER A 260 -17.64 21.83 2.42
N SER A 261 -18.08 21.48 1.21
CA SER A 261 -18.75 20.21 0.93
C SER A 261 -17.82 19.02 1.16
N VAL A 262 -16.62 19.07 0.58
CA VAL A 262 -15.60 18.01 0.73
C VAL A 262 -15.16 17.88 2.19
N PHE A 263 -14.95 18.99 2.89
CA PHE A 263 -14.61 19.00 4.31
C PHE A 263 -15.71 18.33 5.15
N ARG A 264 -16.98 18.66 4.89
CA ARG A 264 -18.12 18.05 5.59
C ARG A 264 -18.25 16.57 5.29
N GLN A 265 -18.06 16.16 4.04
CA GLN A 265 -18.05 14.73 3.68
C GLN A 265 -16.95 14.00 4.46
N ARG A 266 -15.79 14.62 4.63
CA ARG A 266 -14.63 14.01 5.26
C ARG A 266 -14.70 13.94 6.79
N PHE A 267 -15.16 15.01 7.43
CA PHE A 267 -15.15 15.17 8.89
C PHE A 267 -16.55 15.09 9.52
N GLY A 268 -17.60 14.95 8.72
CA GLY A 268 -19.00 14.89 9.17
C GLY A 268 -19.62 16.23 9.56
N VAL A 269 -18.81 17.29 9.70
CA VAL A 269 -19.26 18.64 10.08
C VAL A 269 -18.66 19.71 9.16
N SER A 270 -19.26 20.89 9.13
CA SER A 270 -18.71 22.01 8.35
C SER A 270 -17.38 22.53 8.93
N PRO A 271 -16.52 23.19 8.13
CA PRO A 271 -15.29 23.83 8.62
C PRO A 271 -15.53 24.79 9.79
N ARG A 272 -16.65 25.54 9.75
CA ARG A 272 -17.02 26.49 10.81
C ARG A 272 -17.37 25.79 12.12
N GLU A 273 -18.12 24.69 12.05
CA GLU A 273 -18.45 23.87 13.21
C GLU A 273 -17.21 23.21 13.79
N PHE A 274 -16.34 22.69 12.92
CA PHE A 274 -15.06 22.08 13.31
C PHE A 274 -14.18 23.05 14.10
N ARG A 275 -14.03 24.31 13.63
CA ARG A 275 -13.29 25.34 14.35
C ARG A 275 -13.91 25.70 15.69
N ARG A 276 -15.24 25.81 15.77
CA ARG A 276 -15.93 26.22 17.00
C ARG A 276 -15.93 25.12 18.07
N ASN A 277 -15.99 23.86 17.65
CA ASN A 277 -16.03 22.73 18.57
C ASN A 277 -15.24 21.53 18.01
N PRO A 278 -13.90 21.55 18.15
CA PRO A 278 -13.05 20.44 17.73
C PRO A 278 -13.41 19.11 18.40
N ARG A 279 -13.91 19.17 19.65
CA ARG A 279 -14.20 18.00 20.49
C ARG A 279 -15.49 17.27 20.12
N ALA A 280 -16.47 17.95 19.51
CA ALA A 280 -17.69 17.31 19.01
C ALA A 280 -17.45 16.37 17.83
N VAL A 281 -16.26 16.45 17.22
CA VAL A 281 -15.87 15.73 16.01
C VAL A 281 -14.85 14.65 16.34
N GLY A 282 -15.06 13.88 17.41
CA GLY A 282 -14.25 12.68 17.71
C GLY A 282 -12.74 12.80 17.43
N ALA A 283 -12.13 13.92 17.85
CA ALA A 283 -10.72 14.22 17.58
C ALA A 283 -10.01 14.52 18.90
N THR A 284 -9.26 13.54 19.37
CA THR A 284 -8.05 13.76 20.15
C THR A 284 -6.99 14.23 19.13
N LEU A 285 -6.58 15.49 19.21
CA LEU A 285 -5.49 16.08 18.41
C LEU A 285 -4.53 16.86 19.34
N GLU A 286 -4.18 16.25 20.47
CA GLU A 286 -3.15 16.66 21.44
C GLU A 286 -2.57 15.34 22.00
N GLU A 287 -1.28 15.05 22.10
CA GLU A 287 -0.02 15.82 22.16
C GLU A 287 1.10 15.11 21.38
#